data_AF-A0A969W010-F1
#
_entry.id   AF-A0A969W010-F1
#
_cell.length_a   1.000
_cell.length_b   1.000
_cell.length_c   1.000
_cell.angle_alpha   90.00
_cell.angle_beta   90.00
_cell.angle_gamma   90.00
#
_symmetry.space_group_name_H-M   'P 1'
#
loop_
_entity.id
_entity.type
_entity.pdbx_description
1 polymer ?
#
loop_
_entity_poly.entity_id
_entity_poly.type
_entity_poly.pdbx_seq_one_letter_code
_entity_poly.pdbx_strand_id
1 'polypeptide(L)'
;MNVRKTISVVTVLSLIIMAGIWYGANNNLLPTAASEESALYDSLFNTLMAIATALFLLVEGTLLFCVFRFRRRAGDEADGPPIRDNFTLELVWTAVPTVIVMFVGIYSFDVYTAMQGTAPGMMMASGSAATGMRETKMPDWG
;
A
#
# COMPACT_ATOMS: atom_id res chain seq x y z
N MET A 1 6.21 -10.73 -31.11
CA MET A 1 6.91 -10.24 -29.90
C MET A 1 8.17 -11.05 -29.68
N ASN A 2 9.33 -10.42 -29.52
CA ASN A 2 10.59 -11.13 -29.33
C ASN A 2 10.58 -11.80 -27.94
N VAL A 3 10.52 -13.13 -27.90
CA VAL A 3 10.41 -13.94 -26.66
C VAL A 3 11.38 -13.47 -25.57
N ARG A 4 12.62 -13.13 -25.96
CA ARG A 4 13.66 -12.61 -25.05
C ARG A 4 13.25 -11.30 -24.36
N LYS A 5 12.62 -10.35 -25.07
CA LYS A 5 12.15 -9.08 -24.50
C LYS A 5 10.99 -9.30 -23.53
N THR A 6 10.06 -10.18 -23.89
CA THR A 6 8.93 -10.53 -23.01
C THR A 6 9.44 -11.14 -21.69
N ILE A 7 10.41 -12.08 -21.77
CA ILE A 7 11.01 -12.69 -20.58
C ILE A 7 11.67 -11.62 -19.70
N SER A 8 12.48 -10.72 -20.26
CA SER A 8 13.13 -9.66 -19.47
C SER A 8 12.12 -8.75 -18.76
N VAL A 9 11.04 -8.35 -19.42
CA VAL A 9 10.01 -7.49 -18.81
C VAL A 9 9.34 -8.20 -17.64
N VAL A 10 8.93 -9.46 -17.83
CA VAL A 10 8.28 -10.24 -16.77
C VAL A 10 9.23 -10.42 -15.58
N THR A 11 10.50 -10.75 -15.82
CA THR A 11 11.47 -10.92 -14.73
C THR A 11 11.67 -9.64 -13.91
N VAL A 12 11.73 -8.47 -14.56
CA VAL A 12 11.88 -7.19 -13.85
C VAL A 12 10.64 -6.89 -13.01
N LEU A 13 9.44 -7.09 -13.57
CA LEU A 13 8.20 -6.87 -12.83
C LEU A 13 8.09 -7.81 -11.61
N SER A 14 8.44 -9.08 -11.77
CA SER A 14 8.47 -10.03 -10.66
C SER A 14 9.46 -9.62 -9.56
N LEU A 15 10.64 -9.12 -9.92
CA LEU A 15 11.62 -8.63 -8.94
C LEU A 15 11.12 -7.39 -8.18
N ILE A 16 10.44 -6.47 -8.86
CA ILE A 16 9.85 -5.28 -8.23
C ILE A 16 8.77 -5.69 -7.21
N ILE A 17 7.89 -6.61 -7.58
CA ILE A 17 6.85 -7.12 -6.68
C ILE A 17 7.48 -7.80 -5.47
N MET A 18 8.50 -8.64 -5.70
CA MET A 18 9.24 -9.32 -4.64
C MET A 18 9.89 -8.32 -3.67
N ALA A 19 10.52 -7.28 -4.19
CA ALA A 19 11.13 -6.22 -3.38
C ALA A 19 10.10 -5.46 -2.56
N GLY A 20 8.93 -5.17 -3.15
CA GLY A 20 7.80 -4.57 -2.44
C GLY A 20 7.33 -5.43 -1.27
N ILE A 21 7.01 -6.71 -1.50
CA ILE A 21 6.58 -7.64 -0.45
C ILE A 21 7.62 -7.73 0.67
N TRP A 22 8.90 -7.88 0.31
CA TRP A 22 9.99 -7.96 1.28
C TRP A 22 10.05 -6.70 2.15
N TYR A 23 10.01 -5.51 1.54
CA TYR A 23 10.07 -4.26 2.29
C TYR A 23 8.82 -4.04 3.15
N GLY A 24 7.64 -4.38 2.62
CA GLY A 24 6.39 -4.31 3.38
C GLY A 24 6.41 -5.21 4.62
N ALA A 25 7.02 -6.39 4.55
CA ALA A 25 7.14 -7.28 5.71
C ALA A 25 8.33 -6.93 6.63
N ASN A 26 9.35 -6.26 6.12
CA ASN A 26 10.61 -5.98 6.83
C ASN A 26 10.89 -4.48 6.91
N ASN A 27 9.96 -3.74 7.51
CA ASN A 27 10.12 -2.33 7.81
C ASN A 27 10.03 -2.08 9.33
N ASN A 28 10.74 -1.07 9.84
CA ASN A 28 10.72 -0.67 11.26
C ASN A 28 9.97 0.65 11.45
N LEU A 29 8.93 0.89 10.64
CA LEU A 29 8.20 2.16 10.65
C LEU A 29 7.15 2.23 11.75
N LEU A 30 6.65 1.06 12.20
CA LEU A 30 5.61 0.95 13.21
C LEU A 30 6.22 0.80 14.62
N PRO A 31 5.62 1.45 15.64
CA PRO A 31 5.99 1.24 17.05
C PRO A 31 5.54 -0.13 17.54
N THR A 32 6.00 -0.53 18.73
CA THR A 32 5.60 -1.80 19.35
C THR A 32 4.09 -1.84 19.62
N ALA A 33 3.47 -3.00 19.40
CA ALA A 33 2.06 -3.25 19.66
C ALA A 33 1.62 -2.82 21.07
N ALA A 34 0.53 -2.05 21.14
CA ALA A 34 -0.03 -1.55 22.40
C ALA A 34 -1.43 -2.11 22.70
N SER A 35 -2.04 -2.84 21.77
CA SER A 35 -3.37 -3.46 21.91
C SER A 35 -3.48 -4.69 21.00
N GLU A 36 -4.46 -5.56 21.26
CA GLU A 36 -4.74 -6.72 20.38
C GLU A 36 -5.17 -6.29 18.97
N GLU A 37 -5.79 -5.12 18.84
CA GLU A 37 -6.22 -4.53 17.56
C GLU A 37 -5.03 -4.06 16.70
N SER A 38 -3.84 -3.85 17.28
CA SER A 38 -2.68 -3.33 16.53
C SER A 38 -2.24 -4.29 15.43
N ALA A 39 -2.40 -5.61 15.62
CA ALA A 39 -2.01 -6.60 14.62
C ALA A 39 -2.77 -6.46 13.30
N LEU A 40 -4.04 -6.02 13.34
CA LEU A 40 -4.85 -5.77 12.14
C LEU A 40 -4.34 -4.53 11.38
N TYR A 41 -4.05 -3.45 12.11
CA TYR A 41 -3.46 -2.24 11.54
C TYR A 41 -2.07 -2.49 10.95
N ASP A 42 -1.22 -3.23 11.67
CA ASP A 42 0.14 -3.53 11.24
C ASP A 42 0.15 -4.31 9.92
N SER A 43 -0.77 -5.28 9.79
CA SER A 43 -0.94 -6.07 8.56
C SER A 43 -1.41 -5.24 7.38
N LEU A 44 -2.38 -4.34 7.60
CA LEU A 44 -2.86 -3.39 6.59
C LEU A 44 -1.74 -2.44 6.15
N PHE A 45 -1.03 -1.85 7.11
CA PHE A 45 0.09 -0.94 6.85
C PHE A 45 1.21 -1.62 6.06
N ASN A 46 1.62 -2.82 6.46
CA ASN A 46 2.66 -3.58 5.77
C ASN A 46 2.26 -3.92 4.32
N THR A 47 0.99 -4.22 4.09
CA THR A 47 0.45 -4.45 2.73
C THR A 47 0.48 -3.17 1.89
N LEU A 48 0.06 -2.04 2.48
CA LEU A 48 0.13 -0.73 1.82
C LEU A 48 1.58 -0.34 1.49
N MET A 49 2.51 -0.60 2.41
CA MET A 49 3.93 -0.37 2.15
C MET A 49 4.50 -1.25 1.05
N ALA A 50 4.08 -2.51 0.98
CA ALA A 50 4.50 -3.38 -0.12
C ALA A 50 4.07 -2.83 -1.48
N ILE A 51 2.79 -2.43 -1.60
CA ILE A 51 2.23 -1.86 -2.83
C ILE A 51 2.92 -0.53 -3.17
N ALA A 52 3.05 0.37 -2.19
CA ALA A 52 3.66 1.68 -2.38
C ALA A 52 5.11 1.56 -2.85
N THR A 53 5.89 0.67 -2.24
CA THR A 53 7.31 0.45 -2.60
C THR A 53 7.44 -0.13 -4.01
N ALA A 54 6.61 -1.10 -4.36
CA ALA A 54 6.61 -1.66 -5.71
C ALA A 54 6.27 -0.60 -6.77
N LEU A 55 5.25 0.22 -6.54
CA LEU A 55 4.87 1.31 -7.44
C LEU A 55 5.96 2.38 -7.53
N PHE A 56 6.56 2.75 -6.40
CA PHE A 56 7.66 3.70 -6.36
C PHE A 56 8.84 3.24 -7.21
N LEU A 57 9.30 1.98 -7.03
CA LEU A 57 10.39 1.42 -7.83
C LEU A 57 10.05 1.34 -9.32
N LEU A 58 8.80 1.02 -9.66
CA LEU A 58 8.36 0.96 -11.05
C LEU A 58 8.39 2.35 -11.71
N VAL A 59 7.85 3.37 -11.04
CA VAL A 59 7.79 4.74 -11.58
C VAL A 59 9.19 5.35 -11.62
N GLU A 60 9.94 5.31 -10.51
CA GLU A 60 11.28 5.86 -10.42
C GLU A 60 12.25 5.16 -11.38
N GLY A 61 12.18 3.82 -11.46
CA GLY A 61 12.96 3.05 -12.42
C GLY A 61 12.65 3.42 -13.88
N THR A 62 11.39 3.66 -14.20
CA THR A 62 10.97 4.11 -15.54
C THR A 62 11.48 5.52 -15.84
N LEU A 63 11.40 6.44 -14.88
CA LEU A 63 11.91 7.81 -15.03
C LEU A 63 13.42 7.83 -15.22
N LEU A 64 14.18 7.12 -14.38
CA LEU A 64 15.63 7.00 -14.51
C LEU A 64 16.01 6.38 -15.85
N PHE A 65 15.31 5.30 -16.27
CA PHE A 65 15.51 4.72 -17.59
C PHE A 65 15.31 5.77 -18.69
N CYS A 66 14.23 6.55 -18.63
CA CYS A 66 13.96 7.58 -19.62
C CYS A 66 15.05 8.66 -19.65
N VAL A 67 15.48 9.13 -18.47
CA VAL A 67 16.54 10.14 -18.32
C VAL A 67 17.84 9.67 -18.95
N PHE A 68 18.27 8.42 -18.73
CA PHE A 68 19.53 7.93 -19.28
C PHE A 68 19.41 7.53 -20.76
N ARG A 69 18.28 6.91 -21.15
CA ARG A 69 18.10 6.32 -22.48
C ARG A 69 17.72 7.34 -23.55
N PHE A 70 16.98 8.37 -23.20
CA PHE A 70 16.50 9.42 -24.10
C PHE A 70 17.21 10.76 -23.87
N ARG A 71 18.34 10.76 -23.15
CA ARG A 71 19.19 11.95 -23.01
C ARG A 71 19.66 12.43 -24.39
N ARG A 72 19.39 13.70 -24.71
CA ARG A 72 19.90 14.36 -25.93
C ARG A 72 21.43 14.31 -25.95
N ARG A 73 21.99 13.85 -27.06
CA ARG A 73 23.45 13.79 -27.27
C ARG A 73 23.94 15.07 -27.94
N ALA A 74 25.22 15.39 -27.75
CA ALA A 74 25.83 16.53 -28.43
C ALA A 74 25.75 16.33 -29.95
N GLY A 75 25.16 17.30 -30.65
CA GLY A 75 24.91 17.26 -32.10
C GLY A 75 23.61 16.55 -32.52
N ASP A 76 22.77 16.13 -31.58
CA ASP A 76 21.45 15.57 -31.87
C ASP A 76 20.40 16.70 -31.94
N GLU A 77 20.01 17.01 -33.18
CA GLU A 77 18.96 17.98 -33.53
C GLU A 77 17.73 17.28 -34.14
N ALA A 78 17.67 15.94 -34.04
CA ALA A 78 16.54 15.18 -34.55
C ALA A 78 15.34 15.28 -33.59
N ASP A 79 14.15 15.46 -34.15
CA ASP A 79 12.91 15.38 -33.39
C ASP A 79 12.60 13.91 -33.05
N GLY A 80 12.04 13.68 -31.86
CA GLY A 80 11.61 12.35 -31.44
C GLY A 80 10.48 11.81 -32.33
N PRO A 81 10.34 10.48 -32.51
CA PRO A 81 9.22 9.91 -33.24
C PRO A 81 7.88 10.39 -32.66
N PRO A 82 6.92 10.87 -33.49
CA PRO A 82 5.64 11.41 -33.02
C PRO A 82 4.67 10.28 -32.65
N ILE A 83 4.98 9.55 -31.57
CA ILE A 83 4.14 8.47 -31.04
C ILE A 83 3.21 9.08 -30.00
N ARG A 84 1.91 9.09 -30.29
CA ARG A 84 0.89 9.72 -29.42
C ARG A 84 -0.15 8.72 -28.92
N ASP A 85 -0.49 7.73 -29.76
CA ASP A 85 -1.67 6.91 -29.55
C ASP A 85 -1.27 5.47 -29.23
N ASN A 86 -1.74 4.95 -28.10
CA ASN A 86 -1.60 3.53 -27.77
C ASN A 86 -2.74 3.08 -26.85
N PHE A 87 -3.87 2.74 -27.46
CA PHE A 87 -5.06 2.29 -26.74
C PHE A 87 -4.79 1.16 -25.74
N THR A 88 -3.93 0.19 -26.09
CA THR A 88 -3.59 -0.91 -25.19
C THR A 88 -2.87 -0.42 -23.94
N LEU A 89 -1.91 0.50 -24.09
CA LEU A 89 -1.23 1.12 -22.95
C LEU A 89 -2.22 1.96 -22.13
N GLU A 90 -3.10 2.68 -22.80
CA GLU A 90 -4.11 3.54 -22.19
C GLU A 90 -5.18 2.77 -21.40
N LEU A 91 -5.46 1.53 -21.79
CA LEU A 91 -6.34 0.65 -21.03
C LEU A 91 -5.61 0.00 -19.85
N VAL A 92 -4.38 -0.46 -20.07
CA VAL A 92 -3.60 -1.14 -19.03
C VAL A 92 -3.25 -0.18 -17.88
N TRP A 93 -2.79 1.03 -18.19
CA TRP A 93 -2.35 1.99 -17.17
C TRP A 93 -3.50 2.59 -16.33
N THR A 94 -4.77 2.35 -16.69
CA THR A 94 -5.96 2.86 -16.02
C THR A 94 -6.64 1.73 -15.28
N ALA A 95 -6.76 0.55 -15.93
CA ALA A 95 -7.28 -0.66 -15.31
C ALA A 95 -6.41 -1.09 -14.11
N VAL A 96 -5.08 -1.09 -14.24
CA VAL A 96 -4.18 -1.55 -13.16
C VAL A 96 -4.33 -0.69 -11.90
N PRO A 97 -4.22 0.66 -11.93
CA PRO A 97 -4.46 1.48 -10.73
C PRO A 97 -5.87 1.33 -10.18
N THR A 98 -6.88 1.21 -11.03
CA THR A 98 -8.28 1.02 -10.58
C THR A 98 -8.42 -0.25 -9.76
N VAL A 99 -7.87 -1.37 -10.23
CA VAL A 99 -7.92 -2.66 -9.52
C VAL A 99 -7.15 -2.59 -8.20
N ILE A 100 -5.97 -1.95 -8.18
CA ILE A 100 -5.17 -1.79 -6.95
C ILE A 100 -5.95 -1.00 -5.90
N VAL A 101 -6.54 0.15 -6.27
CA VAL A 101 -7.32 0.98 -5.35
C VAL A 101 -8.56 0.24 -4.86
N MET A 102 -9.26 -0.50 -5.73
CA MET A 102 -10.43 -1.30 -5.34
C MET A 102 -10.05 -2.39 -4.33
N PHE A 103 -8.94 -3.12 -4.56
CA PHE A 103 -8.43 -4.12 -3.62
C PHE A 103 -8.09 -3.50 -2.25
N VAL A 104 -7.35 -2.40 -2.25
CA VAL A 104 -6.99 -1.68 -1.01
C VAL A 104 -8.25 -1.22 -0.26
N GLY A 105 -9.24 -0.70 -0.98
CA GLY A 105 -10.51 -0.25 -0.39
C GLY A 105 -11.27 -1.39 0.30
N ILE A 106 -11.39 -2.55 -0.35
CA ILE A 106 -12.04 -3.73 0.22
C ILE A 106 -11.28 -4.20 1.46
N TYR A 107 -9.95 -4.35 1.36
CA TYR A 107 -9.14 -4.82 2.48
C TYR A 107 -9.18 -3.86 3.68
N SER A 108 -9.16 -2.56 3.42
CA SER A 108 -9.32 -1.54 4.46
C SER A 108 -10.70 -1.62 5.13
N PHE A 109 -11.75 -1.92 4.37
CA PHE A 109 -13.10 -2.07 4.91
C PHE A 109 -13.25 -3.32 5.78
N ASP A 110 -12.63 -4.44 5.38
CA ASP A 110 -12.60 -5.67 6.17
C ASP A 110 -11.90 -5.44 7.53
N VAL A 111 -10.76 -4.74 7.52
CA VAL A 111 -10.06 -4.35 8.76
C VAL A 111 -10.94 -3.42 9.61
N TYR A 112 -11.58 -2.42 9.00
CA TYR A 112 -12.47 -1.49 9.70
C TYR A 112 -13.67 -2.20 10.37
N THR A 113 -14.26 -3.18 9.71
CA THR A 113 -15.40 -3.93 10.26
C THR A 113 -14.97 -4.90 11.37
N ALA A 114 -13.80 -5.54 11.25
CA ALA A 114 -13.25 -6.39 12.31
C ALA A 114 -13.07 -5.66 13.64
N MET A 115 -12.54 -4.43 13.59
CA MET A 115 -12.30 -3.60 14.79
C MET A 115 -13.58 -3.03 15.41
N GLN A 116 -14.65 -2.88 14.63
CA GLN A 116 -15.98 -2.51 15.16
C GLN A 116 -16.73 -3.71 15.71
N GLY A 117 -16.50 -4.91 15.14
CA GLY A 117 -17.11 -6.17 15.56
C GLY A 117 -16.65 -6.63 16.95
N THR A 118 -15.53 -6.11 17.47
CA THR A 118 -15.09 -6.25 18.87
C THR A 118 -15.74 -5.23 19.82
N ALA A 119 -16.43 -4.20 19.31
CA ALA A 119 -17.14 -3.18 20.10
C ALA A 119 -18.65 -3.41 20.44
N PRO A 120 -19.38 -4.47 20.04
CA PRO A 120 -20.81 -4.59 20.33
C PRO A 120 -21.13 -4.91 21.81
N GLY A 121 -20.13 -5.27 22.62
CA GLY A 121 -20.28 -5.50 24.06
C GLY A 121 -20.18 -4.24 24.93
N MET A 122 -19.51 -3.18 24.46
CA MET A 122 -19.27 -1.99 25.29
C MET A 122 -20.43 -0.98 25.27
N MET A 123 -21.20 -0.93 24.17
CA MET A 123 -22.40 -0.08 24.10
C MET A 123 -23.53 -0.61 24.99
N MET A 124 -23.60 -1.93 25.20
CA MET A 124 -24.54 -2.57 26.13
C MET A 124 -24.08 -2.49 27.60
N ALA A 125 -22.77 -2.47 27.86
CA ALA A 125 -22.23 -2.32 29.21
C ALA A 125 -22.45 -0.90 29.79
N SER A 126 -22.50 0.13 28.94
CA SER A 126 -22.74 1.51 29.38
C SER A 126 -24.21 1.81 29.76
N GLY A 127 -25.17 0.99 29.33
CA GLY A 127 -26.60 1.20 29.64
C GLY A 127 -27.05 0.56 30.96
N SER A 128 -26.30 -0.41 31.49
CA SER A 128 -26.64 -1.13 32.73
C SER A 128 -25.74 -0.77 33.91
N ALA A 129 -24.57 -0.17 33.66
CA ALA A 129 -23.60 0.17 34.71
C ALA A 129 -23.83 1.53 35.41
N ALA A 130 -24.80 2.34 34.97
CA ALA A 130 -25.04 3.66 35.55
C ALA A 130 -25.93 3.66 36.81
N THR A 131 -26.49 2.51 37.22
CA THR A 131 -27.50 2.46 38.30
C THR A 131 -27.05 1.67 39.54
N GLY A 132 -25.79 1.20 39.61
CA GLY A 132 -25.37 0.44 40.79
C GLY A 132 -23.87 0.35 40.99
N MET A 133 -23.38 1.03 42.02
CA MET A 133 -22.15 0.73 42.75
C MET A 133 -20.82 0.88 42.01
N ARG A 134 -20.14 1.99 42.28
CA ARG A 134 -18.77 1.96 42.84
C ARG A 134 -18.39 3.33 43.39
N GLU A 135 -18.59 3.52 44.68
CA GLU A 135 -17.77 4.46 45.46
C GLU A 135 -16.32 3.97 45.39
N THR A 136 -15.54 4.49 44.45
CA THR A 136 -14.10 4.41 44.53
C THR A 136 -13.62 5.59 45.36
N LYS A 137 -13.39 5.35 46.67
CA LYS A 137 -12.57 6.25 47.49
C LYS A 137 -11.22 6.41 46.77
N MET A 138 -10.87 7.65 46.45
CA MET A 138 -9.52 7.97 45.98
C MET A 138 -8.52 7.80 47.13
N PRO A 139 -7.27 7.39 46.87
CA PRO A 139 -6.27 7.23 47.92
C PRO A 139 -6.00 8.56 48.62
N ASP A 140 -5.95 8.53 49.95
CA ASP A 140 -5.49 9.63 50.78
C ASP A 140 -3.96 9.71 50.69
N TRP A 141 -3.47 10.64 49.88
CA TRP A 141 -2.05 10.96 49.76
C TRP A 141 -1.59 11.76 50.99
N GLY A 142 -1.38 11.04 52.09
CA GLY A 142 -0.62 11.54 53.25
C GLY A 142 0.80 11.92 52.88
#